data_AF-A0A7G9W905-F1
#
_entry.id   AF-A0A7G9W905-F1
#
_cell.length_a   1.000
_cell.length_b   1.000
_cell.length_c   1.000
_cell.angle_alpha   90.00
_cell.angle_beta   90.00
_cell.angle_gamma   90.00
#
_symmetry.space_group_name_H-M   'P 1'
#
loop_
_entity.id
_entity.type
_entity.pdbx_description
1 polymer ?
#
loop_
_entity_poly.entity_id
_entity_poly.type
_entity_poly.pdbx_seq_one_letter_code
_entity_poly.pdbx_strand_id
1 'polypeptide(L)' 'MEKKHLLEVFKYLGLVTYIGILMTANILVGYYLGVYIQNITGSFLLFVLFIFLGIFSGFWTIYKFIIKLF' A
#
# COMPACT_ATOMS: atom_id res chain seq x y z
N MET A 1 -21.03 -29.17 2.90
CA MET A 1 -20.03 -28.74 1.89
C MET A 1 -20.04 -27.22 1.69
N GLU A 2 -21.19 -26.55 1.58
CA GLU A 2 -21.29 -25.08 1.34
C GLU A 2 -20.55 -24.18 2.33
N LYS A 3 -20.61 -24.44 3.65
CA LYS A 3 -19.97 -23.57 4.65
C LYS A 3 -18.46 -23.41 4.47
N LYS A 4 -17.76 -24.41 3.91
CA LYS A 4 -16.31 -24.34 3.64
C LYS A 4 -15.99 -23.38 2.50
N HIS A 5 -16.78 -23.39 1.43
CA HIS A 5 -16.61 -22.46 0.31
C HIS A 5 -16.87 -21.01 0.73
N LEU A 6 -17.90 -20.77 1.54
CA LEU A 6 -18.17 -19.43 2.07
C LEU A 6 -17.00 -18.93 2.92
N LEU A 7 -16.47 -19.76 3.81
CA LEU A 7 -15.30 -19.41 4.63
C LEU A 7 -14.06 -19.07 3.79
N GLU A 8 -13.79 -19.82 2.72
CA GLU A 8 -12.69 -19.52 1.80
C GLU A 8 -12.90 -18.19 1.07
N VAL A 9 -14.11 -17.93 0.55
CA VAL A 9 -14.44 -16.67 -0.12
C VAL A 9 -14.25 -15.48 0.84
N PHE A 10 -14.75 -15.56 2.07
CA PHE A 10 -14.54 -14.52 3.07
C PHE A 10 -13.06 -14.33 3.43
N LYS A 11 -12.28 -15.42 3.48
CA LYS A 11 -10.83 -15.36 3.72
C LYS A 11 -10.11 -14.60 2.60
N TYR A 12 -10.40 -14.91 1.33
CA TYR A 12 -9.81 -14.19 0.20
C TYR A 12 -10.27 -12.73 0.14
N LEU A 13 -11.54 -12.46 0.43
CA LEU A 13 -12.08 -11.10 0.48
C LEU A 13 -11.37 -10.25 1.55
N GLY A 14 -11.17 -10.80 2.74
CA GLY A 14 -10.42 -10.15 3.82
C GLY A 14 -8.97 -9.87 3.44
N LEU A 15 -8.34 -10.81 2.72
CA LEU A 15 -6.96 -10.69 2.24
C LEU A 15 -6.82 -9.57 1.20
N VAL A 16 -7.72 -9.52 0.21
CA VAL A 16 -7.77 -8.44 -0.79
C VAL A 16 -8.03 -7.08 -0.14
N THR A 17 -8.94 -7.03 0.84
CA THR A 17 -9.26 -5.80 1.58
C THR A 17 -8.04 -5.32 2.37
N TYR A 18 -7.37 -6.22 3.07
CA TYR A 18 -6.15 -5.91 3.81
C TYR A 18 -5.05 -5.37 2.90
N ILE A 19 -4.82 -6.02 1.75
CA ILE A 19 -3.87 -5.56 0.74
C ILE A 19 -4.20 -4.14 0.25
N GLY A 20 -5.48 -3.89 -0.08
CA GLY A 20 -5.93 -2.57 -0.54
C GLY A 20 -5.72 -1.47 0.50
N ILE A 21 -6.03 -1.76 1.77
CA ILE A 21 -5.80 -0.83 2.88
C ILE A 21 -4.29 -0.58 3.06
N LEU A 22 -3.47 -1.63 3.01
CA LEU A 22 -2.02 -1.53 3.16
C LEU A 22 -1.39 -0.69 2.04
N MET A 23 -1.87 -0.84 0.80
CA MET A 23 -1.42 -0.05 -0.34
C MET A 23 -1.77 1.43 -0.15
N THR A 24 -3.03 1.69 0.18
CA THR A 24 -3.56 3.05 0.37
C THR A 24 -2.82 3.76 1.50
N ALA A 25 -2.56 3.07 2.62
CA ALA A 25 -1.81 3.62 3.74
C ALA A 25 -0.38 4.04 3.33
N ASN A 26 0.34 3.20 2.57
CA ASN A 26 1.69 3.53 2.11
C ASN A 26 1.70 4.72 1.12
N ILE A 27 0.74 4.77 0.20
CA ILE A 27 0.60 5.88 -0.74
C ILE A 27 0.31 7.18 0.01
N LEU A 28 -0.62 7.14 0.98
CA LEU A 28 -0.93 8.30 1.83
C LEU A 28 0.29 8.78 2.60
N VAL A 29 1.05 7.88 3.22
CA VAL A 29 2.27 8.23 3.95
C VAL A 29 3.29 8.88 3.01
N GLY A 30 3.52 8.31 1.82
CA GLY A 30 4.42 8.89 0.83
C GLY A 30 3.97 10.26 0.34
N TYR A 31 2.66 10.45 0.14
CA TYR A 31 2.07 11.74 -0.22
C TYR A 31 2.29 12.79 0.89
N TYR A 32 1.93 12.47 2.14
CA TYR A 32 2.08 13.39 3.27
C TYR A 32 3.54 13.75 3.52
N LEU A 33 4.47 12.78 3.44
CA LEU A 33 5.90 13.03 3.55
C LEU A 33 6.41 13.89 2.39
N GLY A 34 5.94 13.62 1.18
CA GLY A 34 6.27 14.44 0.01
C GLY A 34 5.83 15.89 0.19
N VAL A 35 4.58 16.13 0.58
CA VAL A 35 4.04 17.50 0.82
C VAL A 35 4.82 18.19 1.94
N TYR A 36 5.09 17.48 3.03
CA TYR A 36 5.84 18.02 4.16
C TYR A 36 7.26 18.47 3.75
N ILE A 37 7.97 17.64 3.00
CA ILE A 37 9.31 17.95 2.49
C ILE A 37 9.26 19.08 1.46
N GLN A 38 8.25 19.10 0.58
CA GLN A 38 8.06 20.19 -0.37
C GLN A 38 7.90 21.54 0.34
N ASN A 39 7.10 21.59 1.40
CA ASN A 39 6.86 22.80 2.16
C ASN A 39 8.11 23.32 2.88
N ILE A 40 9.07 22.44 3.21
CA ILE A 40 10.33 22.83 3.86
C ILE A 40 11.39 23.24 2.82
N THR A 41 11.55 22.46 1.75
CA THR A 41 12.65 22.65 0.79
C THR A 41 12.25 23.52 -0.41
N GLY A 42 10.96 23.75 -0.64
CA GLY A 42 10.43 24.45 -1.82
C GLY A 42 10.62 23.70 -3.15
N SER A 43 11.21 22.50 -3.12
CA SER A 43 11.57 21.74 -4.32
C SER A 43 10.48 20.77 -4.73
N PHE A 44 9.82 21.06 -5.85
CA PHE A 44 8.83 20.19 -6.48
C PHE A 44 9.41 18.82 -6.90
N LEU A 45 10.70 18.76 -7.24
CA LEU A 45 11.37 17.50 -7.61
C LEU A 45 11.39 16.49 -6.45
N LEU A 46 11.60 16.96 -5.22
CA LEU A 46 11.62 16.09 -4.03
C LEU A 46 10.22 15.56 -3.70
N PHE A 47 9.18 16.37 -3.89
CA PHE A 47 7.80 15.94 -3.76
C PHE A 47 7.47 14.74 -4.66
N VAL A 48 7.82 14.87 -5.95
CA VAL A 48 7.58 13.83 -6.95
C VAL A 48 8.33 12.55 -6.61
N LEU A 49 9.60 12.66 -6.22
CA LEU A 49 10.42 11.53 -5.76
C LEU A 49 9.80 10.79 -4.56
N PHE A 50 9.29 11.52 -3.57
CA PHE A 50 8.66 10.92 -2.38
C PHE A 50 7.32 10.26 -2.68
N ILE A 51 6.53 10.80 -3.61
CA ILE A 51 5.32 10.13 -4.10
C ILE A 51 5.68 8.81 -4.78
N PHE A 52 6.65 8.82 -5.69
CA PHE A 52 7.10 7.59 -6.34
C PHE A 52 7.64 6.58 -5.33
N LEU A 53 8.42 7.02 -4.34
CA LEU A 53 8.89 6.17 -3.25
C LEU A 53 7.73 5.58 -2.44
N GLY A 54 6.68 6.35 -2.14
CA GLY A 54 5.49 5.87 -1.46
C GLY A 54 4.75 4.79 -2.25
N ILE A 55 4.57 4.99 -3.55
CA ILE A 55 3.92 4.03 -4.46
C ILE A 55 4.77 2.75 -4.57
N PHE A 56 6.07 2.88 -4.82
CA PHE A 56 6.99 1.75 -4.93
C PHE A 56 7.08 0.97 -3.62
N SER A 57 7.14 1.66 -2.47
CA SER A 57 7.15 1.05 -1.15
C SER A 57 5.85 0.28 -0.87
N GLY A 58 4.69 0.86 -1.22
CA GLY A 58 3.39 0.21 -1.09
C GLY A 58 3.32 -1.07 -1.92
N PHE A 59 3.71 -1.00 -3.19
CA PHE A 59 3.79 -2.17 -4.08
C PHE A 59 4.75 -3.24 -3.55
N TRP A 60 5.95 -2.84 -3.13
CA TRP A 60 6.96 -3.76 -2.62
C TRP A 60 6.50 -4.49 -1.35
N THR A 61 5.83 -3.77 -0.46
CA THR A 61 5.28 -4.33 0.78
C THR A 61 4.22 -5.39 0.47
N ILE A 62 3.33 -5.11 -0.48
CA ILE A 62 2.29 -6.06 -0.91
C ILE A 62 2.91 -7.27 -1.60
N TYR A 63 3.89 -7.05 -2.47
CA TYR A 63 4.60 -8.12 -3.17
C TYR A 63 5.28 -9.09 -2.17
N LYS A 64 5.99 -8.54 -1.18
CA LYS A 64 6.56 -9.34 -0.08
C LYS A 64 5.49 -10.05 0.75
N PHE A 65 4.37 -9.38 1.00
CA PHE A 65 3.27 -9.97 1.76
C PHE A 65 2.69 -11.18 1.03
N ILE A 66 2.42 -11.06 -0.28
CA ILE A 66 1.90 -12.14 -1.11
C ILE A 66 2.89 -13.31 -1.16
N ILE A 67 4.17 -13.06 -1.42
CA ILE A 67 5.21 -14.10 -1.46
C ILE A 67 5.41 -14.79 -0.12
N LYS A 68 5.21 -14.10 1.00
CA LYS A 68 5.35 -14.72 2.32
C LYS A 68 4.14 -15.59 2.67
N LEU A 69 3.00 -15.34 2.03
CA LEU A 69 1.73 -16.00 2.33
C LEU A 69 1.45 -17.20 1.41
N PHE A 70 2.15 -17.30 0.28
CA PHE A 70 2.10 -18.39 -0.71
C PHE A 70 3.41 -19.16 -0.73
#